data_AF-A0A3P1SXU8-F1
#
_entry.id   AF-A0A3P1SXU8-F1
#
_cell.length_a   1.000
_cell.length_b   1.000
_cell.length_c   1.000
_cell.angle_alpha   90.00
_cell.angle_beta   90.00
_cell.angle_gamma   90.00
#
_symmetry.space_group_name_H-M   'P 1'
#
loop_
_entity.id
_entity.type
_entity.pdbx_description
1 polymer ?
#
loop_
_entity_poly.entity_id
_entity_poly.type
_entity_poly.pdbx_seq_one_letter_code
_entity_poly.pdbx_strand_id
1 'polypeptide(L)' 'MNAVTAVRKVLHRWRRNSTSRRQLAGMSSHMLKDIGISRSDVVNEVTKPFWKD' A
#
# COMPACT_ATOMS: atom_id res chain seq x y z
N MET A 1 22.91 12.01 8.77
CA MET A 1 21.52 12.03 8.22
C MET A 1 20.73 13.10 8.93
N ASN A 2 20.09 14.03 8.22
CA ASN A 2 19.24 15.04 8.84
C ASN A 2 17.89 14.39 9.27
N ALA A 3 17.46 14.60 10.51
CA ALA A 3 16.19 14.13 11.06
C ALA A 3 14.99 14.57 10.19
N VAL A 4 15.01 15.79 9.63
CA VAL A 4 13.98 16.30 8.71
C VAL A 4 13.87 15.40 7.47
N THR A 5 15.00 15.01 6.90
CA THR A 5 15.03 14.11 5.73
C THR A 5 14.50 12.72 6.08
N ALA A 6 14.76 12.22 7.29
CA ALA A 6 14.25 10.93 7.76
C ALA A 6 12.72 10.98 7.96
N VAL A 7 12.21 12.00 8.65
CA VAL A 7 10.77 12.21 8.85
C VAL A 7 10.05 12.35 7.51
N ARG A 8 10.60 13.13 6.57
CA ARG A 8 10.02 13.29 5.23
C ARG A 8 9.91 11.95 4.49
N LYS A 9 10.93 11.07 4.59
CA LYS A 9 10.90 9.74 3.98
C LYS A 9 9.80 8.86 4.56
N VAL A 10 9.63 8.87 5.89
CA VAL A 10 8.56 8.11 6.57
C VAL A 10 7.19 8.59 6.13
N LEU A 11 6.95 9.90 6.11
CA LEU A 11 5.67 10.46 5.66
C LEU A 11 5.37 10.14 4.19
N HIS A 12 6.36 10.22 3.30
CA HIS A 12 6.18 9.81 1.90
C HIS A 12 5.81 8.34 1.78
N ARG A 13 6.43 7.48 2.59
CA ARG A 13 6.14 6.04 2.60
C ARG A 13 4.71 5.77 3.03
N TRP A 14 4.26 6.40 4.12
CA TRP A 14 2.88 6.25 4.60
C TRP A 14 1.85 6.73 3.56
N ARG A 15 2.12 7.87 2.90
CA ARG A 15 1.28 8.36 1.81
C ARG A 15 1.24 7.37 0.63
N ARG A 16 2.38 6.80 0.27
CA ARG A 16 2.49 5.79 -0.79
C ARG A 16 1.69 4.54 -0.43
N ASN A 17 1.90 3.97 0.76
CA ASN A 17 1.18 2.78 1.23
C ASN A 17 -0.33 3.01 1.23
N SER A 18 -0.79 4.14 1.75
CA SER A 18 -2.22 4.51 1.73
C SER A 18 -2.79 4.58 0.31
N THR A 19 -2.08 5.25 -0.61
CA THR A 19 -2.52 5.37 -2.01
C THR A 19 -2.57 4.00 -2.69
N SER A 20 -1.50 3.20 -2.54
CA SER A 20 -1.41 1.88 -3.17
C SER A 20 -2.46 0.91 -2.62
N ARG A 21 -2.74 0.91 -1.33
CA ARG A 21 -3.81 0.09 -0.73
C ARG A 21 -5.19 0.48 -1.25
N ARG A 22 -5.47 1.78 -1.38
CA ARG A 22 -6.73 2.25 -1.97
C ARG A 22 -6.88 1.80 -3.43
N GLN A 23 -5.80 1.87 -4.20
CA GLN A 23 -5.79 1.39 -5.59
C GLN A 23 -6.02 -0.12 -5.64
N LEU A 24 -5.31 -0.90 -4.83
CA LEU A 24 -5.41 -2.35 -4.77
C LEU A 24 -6.83 -2.80 -4.36
N ALA A 25 -7.45 -2.12 -3.39
CA ALA A 25 -8.83 -2.36 -2.98
C ALA A 25 -9.86 -2.15 -4.11
N GLY A 26 -9.59 -1.19 -5.00
CA GLY A 26 -10.45 -0.86 -6.13
C GLY A 26 -10.24 -1.74 -7.38
N MET A 27 -9.24 -2.63 -7.39
CA MET A 27 -8.96 -3.45 -8.57
C MET A 27 -10.04 -4.53 -8.79
N SER A 28 -10.37 -4.74 -10.07
CA SER A 28 -11.24 -5.84 -10.49
C SER A 28 -10.54 -7.19 -10.36
N SER A 29 -11.31 -8.29 -10.32
CA SER A 29 -10.71 -9.63 -10.19
C SER A 29 -9.84 -10.01 -11.39
N HIS A 30 -10.14 -9.47 -12.58
CA HIS A 30 -9.31 -9.66 -13.78
C HIS A 30 -7.96 -8.94 -13.63
N MET A 31 -7.96 -7.67 -13.21
CA MET A 31 -6.73 -6.92 -12.96
C MET A 31 -5.83 -7.60 -11.93
N LEU A 32 -6.44 -8.13 -10.85
CA LEU A 32 -5.71 -8.87 -9.82
C LEU A 32 -5.08 -10.16 -10.38
N LYS A 33 -5.81 -10.86 -11.26
CA LYS A 33 -5.30 -12.05 -11.95
C LYS A 33 -4.14 -11.70 -12.88
N ASP A 34 -4.22 -10.59 -13.60
CA ASP A 34 -3.18 -10.14 -14.53
C ASP A 34 -1.85 -9.83 -13.81
N ILE A 35 -1.92 -9.32 -12.57
CA ILE A 35 -0.74 -9.09 -11.73
C ILE A 35 -0.42 -10.25 -10.77
N GLY A 36 -1.16 -11.37 -10.86
CA GLY A 36 -0.91 -12.58 -10.09
C GLY A 36 -1.20 -12.50 -8.59
N ILE A 37 -2.08 -11.58 -8.15
CA ILE A 37 -2.42 -11.39 -6.73
C ILE A 37 -3.78 -11.99 -6.41
N SER A 38 -3.89 -12.73 -5.30
CA SER A 38 -5.18 -13.27 -4.85
C SER A 38 -6.04 -12.23 -4.12
N ARG A 39 -7.36 -12.41 -4.11
CA ARG A 39 -8.26 -11.55 -3.32
C ARG A 39 -7.95 -11.57 -1.83
N SER A 40 -7.53 -12.72 -1.28
CA SER A 40 -7.10 -12.84 0.12
C SER A 40 -5.87 -11.99 0.42
N ASP A 41 -4.89 -11.98 -0.49
CA ASP A 41 -3.68 -11.14 -0.32
C ASP A 41 -4.04 -9.65 -0.34
N VAL A 42 -4.97 -9.26 -1.22
CA VAL A 42 -5.50 -7.88 -1.23
C VAL A 42 -6.12 -7.54 0.12
N VAL A 43 -7.01 -8.38 0.64
CA VAL A 43 -7.65 -8.13 1.95
C VAL A 43 -6.62 -8.01 3.06
N ASN A 44 -5.63 -8.90 3.09
CA ASN A 44 -4.54 -8.84 4.05
C ASN A 44 -3.71 -7.55 3.94
N GLU A 45 -3.46 -7.05 2.73
CA GLU A 45 -2.69 -5.83 2.51
C GLU A 45 -3.48 -4.56 2.82
N VAL A 46 -4.73 -4.46 2.38
CA VAL A 46 -5.54 -3.23 2.52
C VAL A 46 -6.03 -3.00 3.94
N THR A 47 -6.08 -4.04 4.77
CA THR A 47 -6.43 -3.95 6.20
C THR A 47 -5.25 -3.50 7.07
N LYS A 48 -4.02 -3.46 6.53
CA LYS A 48 -2.87 -2.96 7.29
C LYS A 48 -3.02 -1.45 7.59
N PRO A 49 -2.70 -1.02 8.82
CA PRO A 49 -2.63 0.41 9.13
C PRO A 49 -1.63 1.14 8.23
N PHE A 50 -1.88 2.43 7.95
CA PHE A 50 -1.07 3.22 7.00
C PHE A 50 0.42 3.30 7.35
N TRP A 51 0.76 3.16 8.63
CA TRP A 51 2.15 3.22 9.12
C TRP A 51 2.90 1.90 9.01
N LYS A 52 2.18 0.80 8.75
CA LYS A 52 2.74 -0.54 8.65
C LYS A 52 3.02 -0.88 7.20
N ASP A 53 4.01 -1.74 7.01
CA ASP A 53 4.36 -2.34 5.71
C ASP A 53 3.77 -3.73 5.57
#